data_AF-A0A0J7L3X9-F1
#
_entry.id   AF-A0A0J7L3X9-F1
#
_cell.length_a   1.000
_cell.length_b   1.000
_cell.length_c   1.000
_cell.angle_alpha   90.00
_cell.angle_beta   90.00
_cell.angle_gamma   90.00
#
_symmetry.space_group_name_H-M   'P 1'
#
loop_
_entity.id
_entity.type
_entity.pdbx_description
1 polymer ?
#
loop_
_entity_poly.entity_id
_entity_poly.type
_entity_poly.pdbx_seq_one_letter_code
_entity_poly.pdbx_strand_id
1 'polypeptide(L)'
;MSLRRICDIVVRRNIRVQGVLGKFFATEPTESKNEVVDITAADEKPVYSPLDNPQFQEDLVRKRDKSRLNPQDRNVLMDLRPYDKPVAWHHYKVKYKKRMLGIYGLKGNDEPAGFAWPTQREIKDAKEYERVAFPISLQERWKMLEEKKQRRNERTKRRHVFIDCITYQFRCNLTDNLEVYSV
;
A
#
# COMPACT_ATOMS: atom_id res chain seq x y z
N MET A 1 10.33 4.28 34.27
CA MET A 1 11.15 3.07 34.01
C MET A 1 11.43 2.98 32.51
N SER A 2 12.67 3.15 32.06
CA SER A 2 13.00 3.18 30.63
C SER A 2 13.24 1.77 30.07
N LEU A 3 12.85 1.54 28.81
CA LEU A 3 12.97 0.25 28.11
C LEU A 3 14.41 -0.30 28.09
N ARG A 4 15.42 0.57 28.09
CA ARG A 4 16.84 0.18 28.17
C ARG A 4 17.16 -0.61 29.44
N ARG A 5 16.57 -0.23 30.59
CA ARG A 5 16.77 -0.93 31.86
C ARG A 5 16.14 -2.33 31.86
N ILE A 6 15.09 -2.54 31.08
CA ILE A 6 14.40 -3.84 30.97
C ILE A 6 15.25 -4.80 30.13
N CYS A 7 15.82 -4.34 29.01
CA CYS A 7 16.72 -5.15 28.18
C CYS A 7 17.98 -5.59 28.96
N ASP A 8 18.58 -4.71 29.75
CA ASP A 8 19.77 -5.04 30.56
C ASP A 8 19.50 -6.13 31.62
N ILE A 9 18.30 -6.15 32.21
CA ILE A 9 17.90 -7.16 33.20
C ILE A 9 17.71 -8.53 32.54
N VAL A 10 17.13 -8.57 31.33
CA VAL A 10 16.89 -9.82 30.59
C VAL A 10 18.21 -10.42 30.09
N VAL A 11 19.13 -9.59 29.57
CA VAL A 11 20.45 -10.04 29.11
C VAL A 11 21.29 -10.58 30.26
N ARG A 12 21.31 -9.90 31.43
CA ARG A 12 22.06 -10.37 32.61
C ARG A 12 21.53 -11.68 33.20
N ARG A 13 20.23 -11.97 33.09
CA ARG A 13 19.66 -13.24 33.55
C ARG A 13 20.04 -14.42 32.65
N ASN A 14 20.07 -14.23 31.33
CA ASN A 14 20.42 -15.30 30.40
C ASN A 14 21.90 -15.71 30.47
N ILE A 15 22.81 -14.77 30.75
CA ILE A 15 24.25 -15.08 30.89
C ILE A 15 24.52 -15.90 32.16
N ARG A 16 23.77 -15.68 33.25
CA ARG A 16 23.95 -16.40 34.51
C ARG A 16 23.46 -17.86 34.47
N VAL A 17 22.50 -18.17 33.60
CA VAL A 17 21.94 -19.52 33.45
C VAL A 17 22.85 -20.42 32.62
N GLN A 18 23.61 -19.87 31.67
CA GLN A 18 24.59 -20.65 30.90
C GLN A 18 25.84 -21.03 31.72
N GLY A 19 26.15 -20.32 32.81
CA GLY A 19 27.33 -20.60 33.64
C GLY A 19 27.20 -21.76 34.64
N VAL A 20 25.98 -22.23 34.94
CA VAL A 20 25.73 -23.23 36.01
C VAL A 20 25.44 -24.64 35.46
N LEU A 21 25.10 -24.77 34.17
CA LEU A 21 24.76 -26.06 33.55
C LEU A 21 25.92 -26.70 32.76
N GLY A 22 27.12 -26.12 32.79
CA GLY A 22 28.28 -26.56 31.99
C GLY A 22 29.23 -27.57 32.63
N LYS A 23 28.88 -28.22 33.76
CA LYS A 23 29.81 -29.13 34.48
C LYS A 23 29.13 -30.40 35.00
N PHE A 24 28.59 -31.26 34.12
CA PHE A 24 28.13 -32.60 34.55
C PHE A 24 28.23 -33.69 33.47
N PHE A 25 29.27 -33.67 32.63
CA PHE A 25 29.69 -34.89 31.93
C PHE A 25 31.19 -35.10 32.12
N ALA A 26 31.49 -35.93 33.11
CA ALA A 26 32.80 -36.49 33.35
C ALA A 26 33.15 -37.46 32.21
N THR A 27 34.36 -37.33 31.67
CA THR A 27 35.03 -38.38 30.92
C THR A 27 35.55 -39.41 31.90
N GLU A 28 35.03 -40.63 31.88
CA GLU A 28 35.74 -41.79 32.44
C GLU A 28 36.75 -42.31 31.39
N PRO A 29 38.00 -42.61 31.76
CA PRO A 29 38.94 -43.25 30.87
C PRO A 29 38.73 -44.77 30.96
N THR A 30 38.41 -45.42 29.85
CA THR A 30 38.51 -46.88 29.76
C THR A 30 39.31 -47.29 28.54
N GLU A 31 40.53 -47.70 28.85
CA GLU A 31 41.39 -48.73 28.28
C GLU A 31 41.11 -49.27 26.86
N SER A 32 42.18 -49.22 26.08
CA SER A 32 42.41 -49.87 24.81
C SER A 32 42.04 -51.36 24.79
N LYS A 33 41.10 -51.73 23.93
CA LYS A 33 41.09 -53.03 23.23
C LYS A 33 40.71 -52.81 21.77
N ASN A 34 41.66 -53.12 20.88
CA ASN A 34 41.46 -53.14 19.45
C ASN A 34 40.59 -54.35 19.10
N GLU A 35 39.28 -54.15 19.03
CA GLU A 35 38.39 -55.05 18.29
C GLU A 35 37.94 -54.30 17.02
N VAL A 36 38.20 -54.92 15.87
CA VAL A 36 37.76 -54.43 14.57
C VAL A 36 36.24 -54.58 14.53
N VAL A 37 35.54 -53.50 14.84
CA VAL A 37 34.09 -53.39 14.67
C VAL A 37 33.82 -53.14 13.20
N ASP A 38 33.03 -54.02 12.59
CA ASP A 38 32.61 -53.96 11.19
C ASP A 38 31.66 -52.76 10.98
N ILE A 39 32.17 -51.69 10.36
CA ILE A 39 31.51 -50.37 10.23
C ILE A 39 30.31 -50.41 9.25
N THR A 40 30.06 -51.55 8.59
CA THR A 40 29.06 -51.68 7.53
C THR A 40 27.63 -51.95 7.99
N ALA A 41 27.39 -52.13 9.30
CA ALA A 41 26.04 -52.39 9.86
C ALA A 41 25.42 -51.21 10.64
N ALA A 42 26.11 -50.08 10.78
CA ALA A 42 25.66 -48.93 11.55
C ALA A 42 24.97 -47.87 10.67
N ASP A 43 23.83 -48.19 10.07
CA ASP A 43 22.90 -47.18 9.54
C ASP A 43 22.20 -46.48 10.73
N GLU A 44 22.95 -45.63 11.44
CA GLU A 44 22.41 -44.78 12.50
C GLU A 44 21.48 -43.73 11.88
N LYS A 45 20.17 -43.99 11.94
CA LYS A 45 19.15 -43.02 11.54
C LYS A 45 19.27 -41.79 12.45
N PRO A 46 19.47 -40.58 11.91
CA PRO A 46 19.57 -39.38 12.73
C PRO A 46 18.31 -39.21 13.58
N VAL A 47 18.49 -39.12 14.90
CA VAL A 47 17.40 -38.81 15.84
C VAL A 47 17.07 -37.33 15.71
N TYR A 48 16.08 -37.00 14.88
CA TYR A 48 15.57 -35.64 14.79
C TYR A 48 14.91 -35.24 16.12
N SER A 49 15.19 -34.03 16.58
CA SER A 49 14.54 -33.50 17.77
C SER A 49 13.03 -33.34 17.48
N PRO A 50 12.12 -33.56 18.44
CA PRO A 50 10.68 -33.39 18.21
C PRO A 50 10.28 -31.99 17.69
N LEU A 51 11.16 -31.00 17.85
CA LEU A 51 11.02 -29.62 17.37
C LEU A 51 11.17 -29.47 15.85
N ASP A 52 11.84 -30.42 15.18
CA ASP A 52 12.09 -30.38 13.73
C ASP A 52 10.96 -31.05 12.93
N ASN A 53 10.00 -31.66 13.63
CA ASN A 53 8.87 -32.31 13.00
C ASN A 53 7.84 -31.24 12.54
N PRO A 54 7.48 -31.16 11.24
CA PRO A 54 6.61 -30.09 10.71
C PRO A 54 5.25 -30.02 11.42
N GLN A 55 4.67 -31.16 11.78
CA GLN A 55 3.41 -31.21 12.56
C GLN A 55 3.54 -30.53 13.92
N PHE A 56 4.67 -30.70 14.60
CA PHE A 56 4.91 -30.07 15.89
C PHE A 56 5.08 -28.55 15.76
N GLN A 57 5.70 -28.08 14.68
CA GLN A 57 5.83 -26.64 14.40
C GLN A 57 4.48 -26.00 14.09
N GLU A 58 3.62 -26.67 13.32
CA GLU A 58 2.24 -26.22 13.06
C GLU A 58 1.43 -26.10 14.37
N ASP A 59 1.53 -27.10 15.24
CA ASP A 59 0.87 -27.09 16.55
C ASP A 59 1.41 -25.98 17.47
N LEU A 60 2.71 -25.71 17.43
CA LEU A 60 3.30 -24.58 18.14
C LEU A 60 2.80 -23.23 17.61
N VAL A 61 2.69 -23.07 16.29
CA VAL A 61 2.15 -21.85 15.69
C VAL A 61 0.69 -21.66 16.10
N ARG A 62 -0.13 -22.72 16.05
CA ARG A 62 -1.52 -22.70 16.55
C ARG A 62 -1.61 -22.30 18.02
N LYS A 63 -0.73 -22.83 18.88
CA LYS A 63 -0.69 -22.47 20.31
C LYS A 63 -0.21 -21.03 20.55
N ARG A 64 0.66 -20.50 19.68
CA ARG A 64 1.17 -19.12 19.74
C ARG A 64 0.15 -18.09 19.26
N ASP A 65 -0.76 -18.47 18.37
CA ASP A 65 -1.81 -17.62 17.84
C ASP A 65 -2.89 -17.33 18.91
N LYS A 66 -2.59 -16.37 19.80
CA LYS A 66 -3.48 -15.95 20.90
C LYS A 66 -4.69 -15.16 20.44
N SER A 67 -4.59 -14.49 19.29
CA SER A 67 -5.67 -13.65 18.75
C SER A 67 -6.85 -14.47 18.19
N ARG A 68 -6.64 -15.77 17.92
CA ARG A 68 -7.62 -16.65 17.25
C ARG A 68 -8.18 -16.05 15.95
N LEU A 69 -7.39 -15.17 15.32
CA LEU A 69 -7.76 -14.49 14.10
C LEU A 69 -7.80 -15.50 12.95
N ASN A 70 -8.75 -15.33 12.02
CA ASN A 70 -8.84 -16.19 10.85
C ASN A 70 -7.53 -16.07 10.03
N PRO A 71 -7.01 -17.14 9.40
CA PRO A 71 -5.75 -17.07 8.67
C PRO A 71 -5.71 -15.97 7.61
N GLN A 72 -6.85 -15.66 7.00
CA GLN A 72 -6.98 -14.63 5.98
C GLN A 72 -6.78 -13.22 6.54
N ASP A 73 -7.38 -12.94 7.71
CA ASP A 73 -7.23 -11.65 8.39
C ASP A 73 -5.81 -11.51 8.97
N ARG A 74 -5.20 -12.63 9.38
CA ARG A 74 -3.79 -12.69 9.78
C ARG A 74 -2.85 -12.41 8.61
N ASN A 75 -3.15 -12.92 7.42
CA ASN A 75 -2.39 -12.62 6.21
C ASN A 75 -2.44 -11.13 5.89
N VAL A 76 -3.61 -10.50 6.03
CA VAL A 76 -3.75 -9.04 5.88
C VAL A 76 -2.82 -8.29 6.84
N LEU A 77 -2.74 -8.71 8.11
CA LEU A 77 -1.86 -8.08 9.10
C LEU A 77 -0.36 -8.22 8.74
N MET A 78 0.00 -9.30 8.05
CA MET A 78 1.37 -9.59 7.64
C MET A 78 1.70 -9.07 6.22
N ASP A 79 0.83 -8.25 5.63
CA ASP A 79 0.93 -7.77 4.24
C ASP A 79 1.06 -8.93 3.23
N LEU A 80 0.39 -10.03 3.50
CA LEU A 80 0.28 -11.21 2.64
C LEU A 80 -1.12 -11.30 2.02
N ARG A 81 -1.19 -12.03 0.91
CA ARG A 81 -2.45 -12.27 0.21
C ARG A 81 -3.47 -12.93 1.15
N PRO A 82 -4.70 -12.40 1.27
CA PRO A 82 -5.69 -12.91 2.22
C PRO A 82 -6.21 -14.30 1.84
N TYR A 83 -6.53 -14.51 0.56
CA TYR A 83 -7.13 -15.74 0.06
C TYR A 83 -6.29 -16.35 -1.05
N ASP A 84 -5.87 -17.61 -0.89
CA ASP A 84 -5.18 -18.33 -1.97
C ASP A 84 -6.12 -18.61 -3.14
N LYS A 85 -7.36 -19.03 -2.84
CA LYS A 85 -8.40 -19.31 -3.85
C LYS A 85 -9.45 -18.19 -3.92
N PRO A 86 -9.94 -17.86 -5.12
CA PRO A 86 -11.01 -16.88 -5.27
C PRO A 86 -12.33 -17.39 -4.65
N VAL A 87 -12.69 -16.84 -3.49
CA VAL A 87 -13.92 -17.18 -2.76
C VAL A 87 -15.18 -16.58 -3.38
N ALA A 88 -15.12 -15.34 -3.84
CA ALA A 88 -16.27 -14.61 -4.36
C ALA A 88 -16.17 -14.37 -5.87
N TRP A 89 -17.32 -14.20 -6.55
CA TRP A 89 -17.38 -14.01 -8.01
C TRP A 89 -16.53 -12.82 -8.50
N HIS A 90 -16.39 -11.77 -7.70
CA HIS A 90 -15.63 -10.59 -8.07
C HIS A 90 -14.10 -10.81 -7.98
N HIS A 91 -13.64 -11.83 -7.26
CA HIS A 91 -12.21 -12.21 -7.21
C HIS A 91 -11.72 -12.72 -8.58
N TYR A 92 -12.62 -13.28 -9.39
CA TYR A 92 -12.32 -13.72 -10.75
C TYR A 92 -12.15 -12.55 -11.74
N LYS A 93 -12.66 -11.36 -11.40
CA LYS A 93 -12.57 -10.20 -12.31
C LYS A 93 -11.16 -9.63 -12.36
N VAL A 94 -10.76 -9.18 -13.56
CA VAL A 94 -9.48 -8.50 -13.81
C VAL A 94 -9.28 -7.30 -12.86
N LYS A 95 -10.35 -6.56 -12.54
CA LYS A 95 -10.30 -5.43 -11.59
C LYS A 95 -9.75 -5.83 -10.21
N TYR A 96 -10.18 -6.97 -9.67
CA TYR A 96 -9.71 -7.45 -8.37
C TYR A 96 -8.24 -7.87 -8.45
N LYS A 97 -7.87 -8.61 -9.49
CA LYS A 97 -6.49 -9.03 -9.73
C LYS A 97 -5.53 -7.84 -9.87
N LYS A 98 -5.94 -6.77 -10.57
CA LYS A 98 -5.17 -5.52 -10.66
C LYS A 98 -4.96 -4.89 -9.28
N ARG A 99 -5.99 -4.90 -8.43
CA ARG A 99 -5.87 -4.41 -7.05
C ARG A 99 -4.92 -5.27 -6.21
N MET A 100 -5.02 -6.59 -6.29
CA MET A 100 -4.13 -7.50 -5.55
C MET A 100 -2.68 -7.34 -5.98
N LEU A 101 -2.43 -7.22 -7.29
CA LEU A 101 -1.09 -6.94 -7.83
C LEU A 101 -0.54 -5.60 -7.30
N GLY A 102 -1.37 -4.57 -7.19
CA GLY A 102 -0.94 -3.27 -6.67
C GLY A 102 -0.61 -3.26 -5.17
N ILE A 103 -1.32 -4.04 -4.36
CA ILE A 103 -1.12 -4.09 -2.90
C ILE A 103 0.02 -5.05 -2.54
N TYR A 104 -0.03 -6.28 -3.05
CA TYR A 104 0.85 -7.38 -2.62
C TYR A 104 1.98 -7.66 -3.63
N GLY A 105 2.03 -6.94 -4.75
CA GLY A 105 3.02 -7.13 -5.79
C GLY A 105 2.89 -8.48 -6.52
N LEU A 106 3.98 -8.88 -7.18
CA LEU A 106 4.06 -10.16 -7.91
C LEU A 106 4.00 -11.38 -6.96
N LYS A 107 4.45 -11.24 -5.71
CA LYS A 107 4.43 -12.34 -4.73
C LYS A 107 3.01 -12.74 -4.34
N GLY A 108 2.08 -11.78 -4.36
CA GLY A 108 0.69 -12.00 -3.98
C GLY A 108 -0.22 -12.38 -5.14
N ASN A 109 0.30 -12.58 -6.35
CA ASN A 109 -0.52 -12.89 -7.51
C ASN A 109 0.09 -14.05 -8.32
N ASP A 110 -0.72 -15.06 -8.62
CA ASP A 110 -0.26 -16.24 -9.34
C ASP A 110 -0.16 -15.99 -10.85
N GLU A 111 -0.82 -14.92 -11.33
CA GLU A 111 -0.90 -14.58 -12.75
C GLU A 111 0.18 -13.56 -13.17
N PRO A 112 0.67 -13.67 -14.42
CA PRO A 112 1.68 -12.75 -14.94
C PRO A 112 1.11 -11.33 -15.03
N ALA A 113 1.94 -10.31 -14.77
CA ALA A 113 1.53 -8.91 -14.72
C ALA A 113 0.94 -8.34 -16.04
N GLY A 114 1.00 -9.08 -17.16
CA GLY A 114 0.48 -8.65 -18.47
C GLY A 114 -1.01 -8.33 -18.50
N PHE A 115 -1.84 -8.91 -17.61
CA PHE A 115 -3.26 -8.56 -17.52
C PHE A 115 -3.50 -7.12 -17.03
N ALA A 116 -2.49 -6.47 -16.44
CA ALA A 116 -2.60 -5.10 -15.98
C ALA A 116 -2.81 -4.13 -17.15
N TRP A 117 -2.29 -4.47 -18.32
CA TRP A 117 -2.40 -3.67 -19.53
C TRP A 117 -3.70 -3.94 -20.27
N PRO A 118 -4.26 -2.93 -20.95
CA PRO A 118 -5.49 -3.09 -21.71
C PRO A 118 -5.27 -3.99 -22.92
N THR A 119 -6.32 -4.67 -23.32
CA THR A 119 -6.32 -5.49 -24.52
C THR A 119 -6.44 -4.59 -25.75
N GLN A 120 -5.97 -5.05 -26.92
CA GLN A 120 -6.10 -4.28 -28.18
C GLN A 120 -7.54 -3.89 -28.52
N ARG A 121 -8.52 -4.69 -28.10
CA ARG A 121 -9.96 -4.37 -28.23
C ARG A 121 -10.34 -3.18 -27.34
N GLU A 122 -10.01 -3.24 -26.06
CA GLU A 122 -10.26 -2.15 -25.10
C GLU A 122 -9.57 -0.85 -25.52
N ILE A 123 -8.39 -0.92 -26.15
CA ILE A 123 -7.69 0.25 -26.70
C ILE A 123 -8.48 0.88 -27.84
N LYS A 124 -9.11 0.07 -28.72
CA LYS A 124 -9.95 0.59 -29.81
C LYS A 124 -11.20 1.26 -29.26
N ASP A 125 -11.86 0.62 -28.29
CA ASP A 125 -13.06 1.14 -27.65
C ASP A 125 -12.76 2.47 -26.93
N ALA A 126 -11.62 2.56 -26.23
CA ALA A 126 -11.18 3.79 -25.59
C ALA A 126 -10.93 4.93 -26.61
N LYS A 127 -10.30 4.63 -27.75
CA LYS A 127 -10.08 5.60 -28.83
C LYS A 127 -11.38 6.07 -29.45
N GLU A 128 -12.35 5.18 -29.62
CA GLU A 128 -13.68 5.55 -30.12
C GLU A 128 -14.42 6.44 -29.13
N TYR A 129 -14.40 6.08 -27.84
CA TYR A 129 -14.97 6.90 -26.78
C TYR A 129 -14.36 8.29 -26.73
N GLU A 130 -13.03 8.40 -26.81
CA GLU A 130 -12.33 9.69 -26.84
C GLU A 130 -12.76 10.53 -28.06
N ARG A 131 -12.87 9.92 -29.24
CA ARG A 131 -13.31 10.60 -30.46
C ARG A 131 -14.74 11.13 -30.34
N VAL A 132 -15.65 10.37 -29.73
CA VAL A 132 -17.06 10.74 -29.61
C VAL A 132 -17.29 11.74 -28.47
N ALA A 133 -16.71 11.49 -27.30
CA ALA A 133 -16.88 12.33 -26.12
C ALA A 133 -16.11 13.66 -26.22
N PHE A 134 -14.94 13.65 -26.86
CA PHE A 134 -14.04 14.79 -26.95
C PHE A 134 -13.64 15.08 -28.41
N PRO A 135 -14.56 15.63 -29.23
CA PRO A 135 -14.30 15.87 -30.65
C PRO A 135 -13.29 17.00 -30.91
N ILE A 136 -13.13 17.93 -29.96
CA ILE A 136 -12.27 19.11 -30.11
C ILE A 136 -10.92 18.84 -29.46
N SER A 137 -9.85 19.23 -30.15
CA SER A 137 -8.49 19.13 -29.62
C SER A 137 -8.27 20.05 -28.40
N LEU A 138 -7.28 19.73 -27.57
CA LEU A 138 -6.93 20.57 -26.42
C LEU A 138 -6.52 21.99 -26.84
N GLN A 139 -5.82 22.13 -27.96
CA GLN A 139 -5.37 23.43 -28.47
C GLN A 139 -6.53 24.32 -28.91
N GLU A 140 -7.50 23.76 -29.63
CA GLU A 140 -8.72 24.48 -30.02
C GLU A 140 -9.54 24.89 -28.80
N ARG A 141 -9.64 23.99 -27.81
CA ARG A 141 -10.32 24.29 -26.54
C ARG A 141 -9.67 25.47 -25.82
N TRP A 142 -8.34 25.58 -25.84
CA TRP A 142 -7.62 26.72 -25.28
C TRP A 142 -7.90 28.02 -26.02
N LYS A 143 -7.89 28.00 -27.37
CA LYS A 143 -8.28 29.17 -28.17
C LYS A 143 -9.70 29.65 -27.84
N MET A 144 -10.66 28.72 -27.78
CA MET A 144 -12.04 29.04 -27.40
C MET A 144 -12.14 29.63 -26.00
N LEU A 145 -11.33 29.13 -25.05
CA LEU A 145 -11.30 29.65 -23.69
C LEU A 145 -10.74 31.08 -23.65
N GLU A 146 -9.68 31.33 -24.41
CA GLU A 146 -9.06 32.65 -24.53
C GLU A 146 -10.02 33.67 -25.15
N GLU A 147 -10.67 33.33 -26.27
CA GLU A 147 -11.70 34.17 -26.89
C GLU A 147 -12.88 34.43 -25.95
N LYS A 148 -13.32 33.42 -25.18
CA LYS A 148 -14.38 33.59 -24.18
C LYS A 148 -13.96 34.52 -23.05
N LYS A 149 -12.69 34.45 -22.63
CA LYS A 149 -12.10 35.36 -21.63
C LYS A 149 -12.03 36.79 -22.17
N GLN A 150 -11.58 36.97 -23.40
CA GLN A 150 -11.53 38.28 -24.06
C GLN A 150 -12.93 38.91 -24.17
N ARG A 151 -13.92 38.18 -24.70
CA ARG A 151 -15.31 38.63 -24.79
C ARG A 151 -15.90 39.01 -23.42
N ARG A 152 -15.61 38.23 -22.38
CA ARG A 152 -16.04 38.55 -21.02
C ARG A 152 -15.40 39.85 -20.52
N ASN A 153 -14.10 40.02 -20.75
CA ASN A 153 -13.38 41.23 -20.35
C ASN A 153 -13.94 42.47 -21.05
N GLU A 154 -14.23 42.39 -22.35
CA GLU A 154 -14.85 43.49 -23.09
C GLU A 154 -16.24 43.86 -22.54
N ARG A 155 -17.07 42.87 -22.25
CA ARG A 155 -18.39 43.09 -21.63
C ARG A 155 -18.24 43.78 -20.26
N THR A 156 -17.28 43.35 -19.46
CA THR A 156 -16.98 43.97 -18.17
C THR A 156 -16.47 45.40 -18.33
N LYS A 157 -15.59 45.68 -19.30
CA LYS A 157 -15.12 47.04 -19.61
C LYS A 157 -16.26 47.96 -20.01
N ARG A 158 -17.14 47.53 -20.93
CA ARG A 158 -18.32 48.31 -21.34
C ARG A 158 -19.26 48.62 -20.17
N ARG A 159 -19.45 47.67 -19.26
CA ARG A 159 -20.24 47.88 -18.04
C ARG A 159 -19.61 48.93 -17.13
N HIS A 160 -18.30 48.88 -16.92
CA HIS A 160 -17.60 49.91 -16.13
C HIS A 160 -17.76 51.28 -16.78
N VAL A 161 -17.49 51.42 -18.09
CA VAL A 161 -17.66 52.70 -18.81
C VAL A 161 -19.10 53.24 -18.68
N PHE A 162 -20.11 52.37 -18.76
CA PHE A 162 -21.50 52.77 -18.58
C PHE A 162 -21.80 53.25 -17.16
N ILE A 163 -21.32 52.52 -16.14
CA ILE A 163 -21.45 52.91 -14.73
C ILE A 163 -20.73 54.24 -14.47
N ASP A 164 -19.52 54.39 -15.00
CA ASP A 164 -18.74 55.62 -14.88
C ASP A 164 -19.52 56.78 -15.50
N CYS A 165 -20.05 56.64 -16.71
CA CYS A 165 -20.90 57.65 -17.35
C CYS A 165 -22.12 58.05 -16.49
N ILE A 166 -22.81 57.06 -15.91
CA ILE A 166 -23.94 57.32 -14.99
C ILE A 166 -23.47 58.09 -13.76
N THR A 167 -22.37 57.67 -13.12
CA THR A 167 -21.87 58.34 -11.91
C THR A 167 -21.42 59.77 -12.18
N TYR A 168 -20.82 60.04 -13.34
CA TYR A 168 -20.51 61.40 -13.79
C TYR A 168 -21.79 62.23 -14.00
N GLN A 169 -22.81 61.69 -14.67
CA GLN A 169 -24.09 62.40 -14.88
C GLN A 169 -24.75 62.76 -13.54
N PHE A 170 -24.80 61.82 -12.58
CA PHE A 170 -25.32 62.09 -11.25
C PHE A 170 -24.51 63.17 -10.52
N ARG A 171 -23.17 63.15 -10.66
CA ARG A 171 -22.30 64.15 -10.05
C ARG A 171 -22.54 65.55 -10.61
N CYS A 172 -22.67 65.70 -11.93
CA CYS A 172 -22.98 66.99 -12.57
C CYS A 172 -24.38 67.51 -12.14
N ASN A 173 -25.39 66.64 -12.14
CA ASN A 173 -26.72 67.03 -11.68
C ASN A 173 -26.74 67.48 -10.20
N LEU A 174 -25.83 66.96 -9.35
CA LEU A 174 -25.71 67.41 -7.95
C LEU A 174 -25.05 68.80 -7.83
N THR A 175 -24.04 69.10 -8.65
CA THR A 175 -23.38 70.41 -8.62
C THR A 175 -24.31 71.52 -9.09
N ASP A 176 -25.07 71.27 -10.15
CA ASP A 176 -26.00 72.26 -10.72
C ASP A 176 -27.15 72.58 -9.74
N ASN A 177 -27.60 71.60 -8.95
CA ASN A 177 -28.60 71.83 -7.92
C ASN A 177 -28.05 72.62 -6.71
N LEU A 178 -26.76 72.52 -6.38
CA LEU A 178 -26.18 73.26 -5.25
C LEU A 178 -25.98 74.75 -5.55
N GLU A 179 -25.69 75.12 -6.80
CA GLU A 179 -25.58 76.53 -7.21
C GLU A 179 -26.92 77.29 -7.19
N VAL A 180 -28.04 76.57 -7.35
CA VAL A 180 -29.40 77.16 -7.29
C VAL A 180 -29.83 77.50 -5.85
N TYR A 181 -29.22 76.88 -4.83
CA TYR A 181 -29.53 77.14 -3.42
C TYR A 181 -28.54 78.09 -2.71
N SER A 182 -27.60 78.70 -3.44
CA SER A 182 -26.61 79.65 -2.89
C SER A 182 -26.84 81.12 -3.24
N VAL A 183 -28.05 81.50 -3.67
CA VAL A 183 -28.49 82.89 -3.94
C VAL A 183 -29.60 83.27 -2.97
#